data_AF-A0AAD5XWG7-F1
#
_entry.id   AF-A0AAD5XWG7-F1
#
_cell.length_a   1.000
_cell.length_b   1.000
_cell.length_c   1.000
_cell.angle_alpha   90.00
_cell.angle_beta   90.00
_cell.angle_gamma   90.00
#
_symmetry.space_group_name_H-M   'P 1'
#
loop_
_entity.id
_entity.type
_entity.pdbx_description
1 polymer ?
#
loop_
_entity_poly.entity_id
_entity_poly.type
_entity_poly.pdbx_seq_one_letter_code
_entity_poly.pdbx_strand_id
1 'polypeptide(L)'
;MSTKPSSIIKFLHTIENLKTTKRTGWLENNVNKPESISDHMYAAFELPFLSGDISPSQNIPKEEKHRLESIAMDQLFETLEGAVNPIAVEIKEIWCEYEKALTKEALFVKDIDKFEMILQCFEYEKRQKKKMECFFNSTRGKFQSTFIKSLVTELLAEREEFFSNLNVQ
;
A
#
# COMPACT_ATOMS: atom_id res chain seq x y z
N MET A 1 -22.27 -3.44 -15.45
CA MET A 1 -21.57 -2.43 -16.28
C MET A 1 -20.09 -2.54 -15.96
N SER A 2 -19.23 -2.78 -16.95
CA SER A 2 -17.79 -2.87 -16.72
C SER A 2 -17.19 -1.46 -16.67
N THR A 3 -16.66 -1.06 -15.52
CA THR A 3 -15.97 0.23 -15.36
C THR A 3 -14.63 0.19 -16.09
N LYS A 4 -14.31 1.22 -16.88
CA LYS A 4 -13.05 1.27 -17.65
C LYS A 4 -11.84 1.42 -16.70
N PRO A 5 -10.73 0.70 -16.93
CA PRO A 5 -9.49 0.86 -16.15
C PRO A 5 -9.03 2.31 -16.00
N SER A 6 -9.09 3.11 -17.06
CA SER A 6 -8.73 4.54 -17.03
C SER A 6 -9.58 5.38 -16.08
N SER A 7 -10.87 5.08 -15.93
CA SER A 7 -11.72 5.74 -14.92
C SER A 7 -11.32 5.38 -13.50
N ILE A 8 -10.90 4.12 -13.29
CA ILE A 8 -10.44 3.62 -11.99
C ILE A 8 -9.10 4.24 -11.63
N ILE A 9 -8.14 4.31 -12.55
CA ILE A 9 -6.84 4.97 -12.35
C ILE A 9 -7.02 6.44 -11.96
N LYS A 10 -7.88 7.19 -12.67
CA LYS A 10 -8.20 8.59 -12.32
C LYS A 10 -8.78 8.75 -10.92
N PHE A 11 -9.66 7.83 -10.53
CA PHE A 11 -10.22 7.81 -9.18
C PHE A 11 -9.13 7.54 -8.14
N LEU A 12 -8.25 6.58 -8.39
CA LEU A 12 -7.15 6.22 -7.48
C LEU A 12 -6.13 7.36 -7.34
N HIS A 13 -5.76 8.04 -8.44
CA HIS A 13 -4.95 9.27 -8.38
C HIS A 13 -5.57 10.34 -7.47
N THR A 14 -6.90 10.45 -7.46
CA THR A 14 -7.60 11.39 -6.59
C THR A 14 -7.49 10.98 -5.12
N ILE A 15 -7.61 9.69 -4.81
CA ILE A 15 -7.41 9.15 -3.46
C ILE A 15 -5.97 9.36 -2.99
N GLU A 16 -4.98 9.09 -3.83
CA GLU A 16 -3.55 9.25 -3.50
C GLU A 16 -3.22 10.68 -3.02
N ASN A 17 -3.89 11.68 -3.57
CA ASN A 17 -3.71 13.06 -3.12
C ASN A 17 -4.11 13.29 -1.65
N LEU A 18 -5.02 12.49 -1.10
CA LEU A 18 -5.45 12.58 0.30
C LEU A 18 -4.32 12.29 1.30
N LYS A 19 -3.30 11.53 0.90
CA LYS A 19 -2.09 11.28 1.72
C LYS A 19 -1.24 12.52 1.94
N THR A 20 -1.42 13.54 1.10
CA THR A 20 -0.73 14.83 1.23
C THR A 20 -1.63 15.97 1.65
N THR A 21 -2.94 15.75 1.69
CA THR A 21 -3.90 16.72 2.23
C THR A 21 -3.89 16.66 3.75
N LYS A 22 -3.38 17.73 4.37
CA LYS A 22 -3.32 17.85 5.83
C LYS A 22 -4.70 18.15 6.43
N ARG A 23 -4.99 17.57 7.59
CA ARG A 23 -6.24 17.79 8.33
C ARG A 23 -6.29 19.24 8.85
N THR A 24 -7.31 19.98 8.39
CA THR A 24 -7.45 21.42 8.65
C THR A 24 -7.44 21.78 10.13
N GLY A 25 -8.14 21.01 10.97
CA GLY A 25 -8.20 21.30 12.42
C GLY A 25 -6.83 21.28 13.11
N TRP A 26 -5.89 20.44 12.66
CA TRP A 26 -4.53 20.43 13.21
C TRP A 26 -3.70 21.63 12.73
N LEU A 27 -3.89 22.06 11.49
CA LEU A 27 -3.24 23.27 10.95
C LEU A 27 -3.72 24.53 11.67
N GLU A 28 -5.03 24.65 11.90
CA GLU A 28 -5.64 25.76 12.64
C GLU A 28 -5.12 25.87 14.08
N ASN A 29 -4.71 24.75 14.68
CA ASN A 29 -4.11 24.68 16.01
C ASN A 29 -2.57 24.73 15.99
N ASN A 30 -1.94 25.11 14.87
CA ASN A 30 -0.49 25.22 14.71
C ASN A 30 0.28 23.93 15.07
N VAL A 31 -0.34 22.75 14.91
CA VAL A 31 0.33 21.48 15.14
C VAL A 31 1.41 21.28 14.08
N ASN A 32 2.63 21.04 14.51
CA ASN A 32 3.75 20.81 13.61
C ASN A 32 3.64 19.43 12.95
N LYS A 33 3.79 19.37 11.62
CA LYS A 33 3.69 18.14 10.80
C LYS A 33 2.42 17.32 11.10
N PRO A 34 1.22 17.87 10.87
CA PRO A 34 -0.02 17.17 11.18
C PRO A 34 -0.23 15.96 10.28
N GLU A 35 -1.04 15.01 10.74
CA GLU A 35 -1.49 13.86 9.96
C GLU A 35 -2.22 14.29 8.68
N SER A 36 -2.16 13.44 7.65
CA SER A 36 -2.97 13.56 6.44
C SER A 36 -4.40 13.04 6.65
N ILE A 37 -5.31 13.36 5.72
CA ILE A 37 -6.64 12.74 5.71
C ILE A 37 -6.53 11.22 5.56
N SER A 38 -5.57 10.75 4.75
CA SER A 38 -5.32 9.32 4.60
C SER A 38 -4.79 8.69 5.87
N ASP A 39 -3.88 9.34 6.61
CA ASP A 39 -3.33 8.84 7.87
C ASP A 39 -4.46 8.62 8.89
N HIS A 40 -5.37 9.60 8.98
CA HIS A 40 -6.54 9.53 9.85
C HIS A 40 -7.51 8.41 9.46
N MET A 41 -7.77 8.25 8.16
CA MET A 41 -8.61 7.15 7.65
C MET A 41 -7.94 5.80 7.93
N TYR A 42 -6.64 5.70 7.68
CA TYR A 42 -5.86 4.48 7.84
C TYR A 42 -5.77 4.04 9.30
N ALA A 43 -5.55 4.97 10.23
CA ALA A 43 -5.54 4.70 11.67
C ALA A 43 -6.86 4.08 12.18
N ALA A 44 -7.99 4.35 11.51
CA ALA A 44 -9.28 3.72 11.84
C ALA A 44 -9.41 2.26 11.35
N PHE A 45 -8.50 1.79 10.49
CA PHE A 45 -8.47 0.43 9.92
C PHE A 45 -7.23 -0.39 10.34
N GLU A 46 -6.39 0.12 11.25
CA GLU A 46 -5.13 -0.51 11.67
C GLU A 46 -5.34 -1.72 12.58
N LEU A 47 -5.23 -2.91 12.00
CA LEU A 47 -4.94 -4.17 12.70
C LEU A 47 -3.89 -5.06 11.99
N PRO A 48 -3.68 -5.02 10.65
CA PRO A 48 -2.68 -5.90 10.00
C PRO A 48 -1.27 -5.34 9.79
N PHE A 49 -1.04 -4.02 9.85
CA PHE A 49 0.19 -3.39 9.35
C PHE A 49 1.24 -3.04 10.43
N LEU A 50 1.06 -3.52 11.67
CA LEU A 50 2.04 -3.33 12.75
C LEU A 50 3.37 -4.06 12.51
N SER A 51 3.44 -4.90 11.48
CA SER A 51 4.69 -5.38 10.87
C SER A 51 5.44 -4.20 10.24
N GLY A 52 6.35 -3.59 10.99
CA GLY A 52 7.05 -2.36 10.60
C GLY A 52 7.63 -2.38 9.17
N ASP A 53 7.75 -1.19 8.58
CA ASP A 53 8.28 -0.92 7.24
C ASP A 53 9.77 -1.34 7.12
N ILE A 54 10.00 -2.66 7.04
CA ILE A 54 11.31 -3.26 6.80
C ILE A 54 11.57 -3.20 5.29
N SER A 55 12.23 -2.13 4.88
CA SER A 55 12.62 -1.94 3.49
C SER A 55 13.72 -2.94 3.08
N PRO A 56 13.81 -3.30 1.77
CA PRO A 56 14.90 -4.13 1.26
C PRO A 56 16.31 -3.59 1.56
N SER A 57 16.44 -2.29 1.85
CA SER A 57 17.72 -1.65 2.19
C SER A 57 18.28 -2.07 3.55
N GLN A 58 17.43 -2.57 4.45
CA GLN A 58 17.84 -3.06 5.78
C GLN A 58 18.45 -4.46 5.74
N ASN A 59 18.44 -5.12 4.57
CA ASN A 59 19.08 -6.40 4.30
C ASN A 59 18.73 -7.51 5.30
N ILE A 60 17.50 -7.47 5.83
CA ILE A 60 16.97 -8.48 6.75
C ILE A 60 16.51 -9.69 5.91
N PRO A 61 16.96 -10.92 6.22
CA PRO A 61 16.47 -12.12 5.55
C PRO A 61 14.95 -12.23 5.64
N LYS A 62 14.32 -12.79 4.60
CA LYS A 62 12.85 -12.88 4.53
C LYS A 62 12.26 -13.64 5.72
N GLU A 63 12.95 -14.69 6.15
CA GLU A 63 12.56 -15.50 7.31
C GLU A 63 12.62 -14.70 8.61
N GLU A 64 13.66 -13.86 8.77
CA GLU A 64 13.83 -13.01 9.94
C GLU A 64 12.81 -11.87 9.96
N LYS A 65 12.53 -11.28 8.79
CA LYS A 65 11.43 -10.31 8.62
C LYS A 65 10.12 -10.95 9.10
N HIS A 66 9.74 -12.08 8.54
CA HIS A 66 8.51 -12.78 8.92
C HIS A 66 8.48 -13.13 10.42
N ARG A 67 9.61 -13.53 11.02
CA ARG A 67 9.69 -13.80 12.46
C ARG A 67 9.41 -12.55 13.29
N LEU A 68 10.01 -11.41 12.94
CA LEU A 68 9.79 -10.14 13.63
C LEU A 68 8.33 -9.68 13.51
N GLU A 69 7.75 -9.83 12.32
CA GLU A 69 6.34 -9.50 12.05
C GLU A 69 5.40 -10.38 12.88
N SER A 70 5.66 -11.69 12.96
CA SER A 70 4.90 -12.61 13.81
C SER A 70 4.96 -12.23 15.29
N ILE A 71 6.14 -11.83 15.79
CA ILE A 71 6.29 -11.40 17.19
C ILE A 71 5.50 -10.13 17.47
N ALA A 72 5.57 -9.15 16.57
CA ALA A 72 4.80 -7.91 16.71
C ALA A 72 3.29 -8.17 16.72
N MET A 73 2.81 -9.07 15.85
CA MET A 73 1.41 -9.47 15.82
C MET A 73 1.01 -10.22 17.10
N ASP A 74 1.82 -11.14 17.60
CA ASP A 74 1.56 -11.82 18.87
C ASP A 74 1.45 -10.84 20.03
N GLN A 75 2.33 -9.84 20.11
CA GLN A 75 2.24 -8.76 21.10
C GLN A 75 0.94 -7.96 20.98
N LEU A 76 0.50 -7.64 19.76
CA LEU A 76 -0.75 -6.94 19.51
C LEU A 76 -1.96 -7.80 19.94
N PHE A 77 -1.94 -9.10 19.63
CA PHE A 77 -3.02 -10.02 20.03
C PHE A 77 -3.15 -10.13 21.54
N GLU A 78 -2.04 -10.16 22.28
CA GLU A 78 -2.07 -10.15 23.76
C GLU A 78 -2.75 -8.90 24.33
N THR A 79 -2.66 -7.74 23.65
CA THR A 79 -3.38 -6.52 24.10
C THR A 79 -4.90 -6.66 24.03
N LEU A 80 -5.41 -7.59 23.23
CA LEU A 80 -6.82 -7.90 23.09
C LEU A 80 -7.25 -9.12 23.91
N GLU A 81 -6.54 -9.45 24.99
CA GLU A 81 -6.76 -10.66 25.81
C GLU A 81 -6.49 -11.98 25.05
N GLY A 82 -5.73 -11.90 23.95
CA GLY A 82 -5.19 -13.04 23.22
C GLY A 82 -6.25 -14.08 22.88
N ALA A 83 -5.95 -15.35 23.19
CA ALA A 83 -6.81 -16.49 22.85
C ALA A 83 -8.16 -16.53 23.59
N VAL A 84 -8.36 -15.69 24.62
CA VAL A 84 -9.63 -15.62 25.36
C VAL A 84 -10.66 -14.80 24.59
N ASN A 85 -10.21 -13.85 23.77
CA ASN A 85 -11.08 -12.98 22.99
C ASN A 85 -11.30 -13.54 21.57
N PRO A 86 -12.55 -13.90 21.20
CA PRO A 86 -12.85 -14.41 19.86
C PRO A 86 -12.43 -13.46 18.72
N ILE A 87 -12.47 -12.15 18.95
CA ILE A 87 -12.07 -11.14 17.96
C ILE A 87 -10.57 -11.21 17.70
N ALA A 88 -9.76 -11.37 18.76
CA ALA A 88 -8.32 -11.49 18.62
C ALA A 88 -7.91 -12.77 17.86
N VAL A 89 -8.64 -13.87 18.09
CA VAL A 89 -8.48 -15.12 17.34
C VAL A 89 -8.82 -14.92 15.85
N GLU A 90 -9.96 -14.29 15.55
CA GLU A 90 -10.38 -14.01 14.17
C GLU A 90 -9.36 -13.14 13.43
N ILE A 91 -8.87 -12.05 14.04
CA ILE A 91 -7.86 -11.18 13.42
C ILE A 91 -6.56 -11.95 13.16
N LYS A 92 -6.14 -12.83 14.09
CA LYS A 92 -4.95 -13.67 13.91
C LYS A 92 -5.09 -14.65 12.75
N GLU A 93 -6.27 -15.25 12.60
CA GLU A 93 -6.57 -16.15 11.48
C GLU A 93 -6.53 -15.40 10.15
N ILE A 94 -7.15 -14.21 10.06
CA ILE A 94 -7.13 -13.36 8.86
C ILE A 94 -5.69 -12.97 8.50
N TRP A 95 -4.87 -12.58 9.48
CA TRP A 95 -3.46 -12.25 9.25
C TRP A 95 -2.68 -13.46 8.72
N CYS A 96 -2.89 -14.65 9.32
CA CYS A 96 -2.25 -15.87 8.88
C CYS A 96 -2.67 -16.29 7.46
N GLU A 97 -3.95 -16.09 7.12
CA GLU A 97 -4.49 -16.33 5.78
C GLU A 97 -3.83 -15.41 4.75
N TYR A 98 -3.74 -14.11 5.08
CA TYR A 98 -3.09 -13.11 4.25
C TYR A 98 -1.61 -13.46 4.02
N GLU A 99 -0.85 -13.73 5.07
CA GLU A 99 0.58 -14.01 4.96
C GLU A 99 0.89 -15.25 4.13
N LYS A 100 0.10 -16.32 4.31
CA LYS A 100 0.25 -17.56 3.54
C LYS A 100 -0.29 -17.45 2.11
N ALA A 101 -1.01 -16.38 1.78
CA ALA A 101 -1.60 -16.13 0.46
C ALA A 101 -2.44 -17.32 -0.06
N LEU A 102 -3.27 -17.89 0.81
CA LEU A 102 -4.00 -19.13 0.53
C LEU A 102 -5.30 -18.90 -0.25
N THR A 103 -5.93 -17.74 -0.07
CA THR A 103 -7.23 -17.41 -0.65
C THR A 103 -7.09 -16.48 -1.85
N LYS A 104 -8.13 -16.41 -2.68
CA LYS A 104 -8.16 -15.50 -3.83
C LYS A 104 -8.14 -14.05 -3.37
N GLU A 105 -8.77 -13.80 -2.23
CA GLU A 105 -8.82 -12.55 -1.50
C GLU A 105 -7.41 -12.15 -1.04
N ALA A 106 -6.67 -13.02 -0.34
CA ALA A 106 -5.30 -12.75 0.09
C ALA A 106 -4.35 -12.47 -1.09
N LEU A 107 -4.46 -13.25 -2.18
CA LEU A 107 -3.68 -13.02 -3.40
C LEU A 107 -4.03 -11.69 -4.07
N PHE A 108 -5.32 -11.34 -4.11
CA PHE A 108 -5.80 -10.07 -4.65
C PHE A 108 -5.33 -8.88 -3.80
N VAL A 109 -5.38 -8.97 -2.47
CA VAL A 109 -4.89 -7.93 -1.56
C VAL A 109 -3.37 -7.77 -1.72
N LYS A 110 -2.60 -8.85 -1.86
CA LYS A 110 -1.15 -8.76 -2.15
C LYS A 110 -0.87 -8.15 -3.53
N ASP A 111 -1.74 -8.31 -4.52
CA ASP A 111 -1.60 -7.62 -5.81
C ASP A 111 -1.93 -6.13 -5.70
N ILE A 112 -2.96 -5.77 -4.93
CA ILE A 112 -3.30 -4.38 -4.62
C ILE A 112 -2.14 -3.68 -3.92
N ASP A 113 -1.56 -4.30 -2.90
CA ASP A 113 -0.43 -3.76 -2.13
C ASP A 113 0.75 -3.36 -3.04
N LYS A 114 1.16 -4.27 -3.95
CA LYS A 114 2.22 -3.98 -4.93
C LYS A 114 1.82 -2.91 -5.94
N PHE A 115 0.55 -2.88 -6.33
CA PHE A 115 0.03 -1.94 -7.32
C PHE A 115 -0.05 -0.53 -6.73
N GLU A 116 -0.54 -0.41 -5.51
CA GLU A 116 -0.59 0.84 -4.74
C GLU A 116 0.83 1.41 -4.60
N MET A 117 1.83 0.58 -4.29
CA MET A 117 3.22 1.03 -4.18
C MET A 117 3.74 1.69 -5.46
N ILE A 118 3.47 1.10 -6.63
CA ILE A 118 3.93 1.68 -7.92
C ILE A 118 3.07 2.87 -8.36
N LEU A 119 1.79 2.91 -7.99
CA LEU A 119 0.93 4.07 -8.19
C LEU A 119 1.45 5.27 -7.38
N GLN A 120 1.72 5.05 -6.10
CA GLN A 120 2.32 6.03 -5.20
C GLN A 120 3.69 6.48 -5.69
N CYS A 121 4.51 5.54 -6.20
CA CYS A 121 5.78 5.85 -6.83
C CYS A 121 5.59 6.83 -7.99
N PHE A 122 4.62 6.59 -8.88
CA PHE A 122 4.34 7.48 -10.00
C PHE A 122 3.89 8.88 -9.54
N GLU A 123 3.11 9.00 -8.46
CA GLU A 123 2.79 10.31 -7.87
C GLU A 123 4.04 11.07 -7.43
N TYR A 124 5.01 10.38 -6.82
CA TYR A 124 6.29 11.00 -6.46
C TYR A 124 7.11 11.38 -7.69
N GLU A 125 7.15 10.52 -8.71
CA GLU A 125 7.82 10.82 -9.98
C GLU A 125 7.24 12.08 -10.64
N LYS A 126 5.91 12.24 -10.65
CA LYS A 126 5.23 13.44 -11.19
C LYS A 126 5.62 14.71 -10.45
N ARG A 127 5.68 14.65 -9.10
CA ARG A 127 5.99 15.80 -8.25
C ARG A 127 7.47 16.18 -8.30
N GLN A 128 8.36 15.19 -8.31
CA GLN A 128 9.81 15.39 -8.22
C GLN A 128 10.50 15.42 -9.58
N LYS A 129 9.79 15.09 -10.66
CA LYS A 129 10.34 14.92 -12.03
C LYS A 129 11.54 13.97 -12.07
N LYS A 130 11.57 12.98 -11.19
CA LYS A 130 12.66 12.01 -11.04
C LYS A 130 12.13 10.62 -11.33
N LYS A 131 12.81 9.87 -12.18
CA LYS A 131 12.45 8.49 -12.51
C LYS A 131 12.95 7.51 -11.44
N MET A 132 12.07 6.66 -10.92
CA MET A 132 12.28 5.73 -9.81
C MET A 132 12.01 4.27 -10.27
N GLU A 133 12.71 3.86 -11.34
CA GLU A 133 12.47 2.58 -12.05
C GLU A 133 12.60 1.33 -11.17
N CYS A 134 13.37 1.39 -10.08
CA CYS A 134 13.58 0.26 -9.19
C CYS A 134 12.26 -0.31 -8.62
N PHE A 135 11.29 0.55 -8.30
CA PHE A 135 9.99 0.12 -7.77
C PHE A 135 9.18 -0.64 -8.83
N PHE A 136 9.14 -0.14 -10.07
CA PHE A 136 8.45 -0.82 -11.19
C PHE A 136 9.12 -2.13 -11.60
N ASN A 137 10.46 -2.16 -11.63
CA ASN A 137 11.20 -3.40 -11.89
C ASN A 137 10.95 -4.45 -10.82
N SER A 138 10.78 -4.04 -9.55
CA SER A 138 10.52 -4.95 -8.45
C SER A 138 9.17 -5.66 -8.53
N THR A 139 8.19 -5.13 -9.28
CA THR A 139 6.84 -5.69 -9.40
C THR A 139 6.58 -6.43 -10.71
N ARG A 140 7.51 -6.36 -11.68
CA ARG A 140 7.37 -7.01 -12.99
C ARG A 140 7.14 -8.52 -12.85
N GLY A 141 6.05 -9.01 -13.44
CA GLY A 141 5.69 -10.43 -13.42
C GLY A 141 5.14 -10.94 -12.07
N LYS A 142 4.97 -10.08 -11.06
CA LYS A 142 4.48 -10.50 -9.73
C LYS A 142 2.96 -10.42 -9.57
N PHE A 143 2.27 -9.72 -10.46
CA PHE A 143 0.82 -9.61 -10.44
C PHE A 143 0.17 -10.89 -10.95
N GLN A 144 -0.87 -11.36 -10.28
CA GLN A 144 -1.61 -12.57 -10.64
C GLN A 144 -2.97 -12.22 -11.26
N SER A 145 -3.71 -11.33 -10.62
CA SER A 145 -5.06 -10.90 -11.00
C SER A 145 -5.08 -10.26 -12.39
N THR A 146 -5.98 -10.73 -13.25
CA THR A 146 -6.20 -10.17 -14.58
C THR A 146 -6.67 -8.72 -14.52
N PHE A 147 -7.49 -8.39 -13.53
CA PHE A 147 -7.95 -7.03 -13.28
C PHE A 147 -6.79 -6.10 -12.90
N ILE A 148 -5.95 -6.49 -11.92
CA ILE A 148 -4.81 -5.67 -11.51
C ILE A 148 -3.80 -5.52 -12.65
N LYS A 149 -3.54 -6.58 -13.43
CA LYS A 149 -2.71 -6.49 -14.65
C LYS A 149 -3.23 -5.43 -15.62
N SER A 150 -4.55 -5.33 -15.80
CA SER A 150 -5.14 -4.29 -16.66
C SER A 150 -4.89 -2.87 -16.14
N LEU A 151 -4.95 -2.67 -14.81
CA LEU A 151 -4.63 -1.39 -14.18
C LEU A 151 -3.14 -1.06 -14.29
N VAL A 152 -2.26 -2.04 -14.10
CA VAL A 152 -0.80 -1.88 -14.26
C VAL A 152 -0.46 -1.44 -15.68
N THR A 153 -1.07 -2.06 -16.70
CA THR A 153 -0.86 -1.67 -18.09
C THR A 153 -1.25 -0.21 -18.34
N GLU A 154 -2.41 0.22 -17.84
CA GLU A 154 -2.87 1.60 -17.97
C GLU A 154 -1.91 2.58 -17.27
N LEU A 155 -1.51 2.28 -16.02
CA LEU A 155 -0.57 3.10 -15.25
C LEU A 155 0.79 3.25 -15.94
N LEU A 156 1.31 2.17 -16.52
CA LEU A 156 2.57 2.19 -17.25
C LEU A 156 2.47 3.05 -18.52
N ALA A 157 1.35 2.98 -19.25
CA ALA A 157 1.11 3.82 -20.41
C ALA A 157 1.04 5.31 -20.03
N GLU A 158 0.29 5.67 -18.97
CA GLU A 158 0.25 7.05 -18.46
C GLU A 158 1.64 7.56 -18.04
N ARG A 159 2.43 6.70 -17.38
CA ARG A 159 3.79 7.03 -16.97
C ARG A 159 4.73 7.26 -18.15
N GLU A 160 4.66 6.41 -19.17
CA GLU A 160 5.46 6.56 -20.39
C GLU A 160 5.12 7.85 -21.13
N GLU A 161 3.83 8.18 -21.26
CA GLU A 161 3.36 9.43 -21.84
C GLU A 161 3.88 10.64 -21.06
N PHE A 162 3.77 10.62 -19.72
CA PHE A 162 4.25 11.70 -18.87
C PHE A 162 5.74 12.01 -19.08
N PHE A 163 6.60 10.98 -19.07
CA PHE A 163 8.04 11.18 -19.27
C PHE A 163 8.40 11.52 -20.72
N SER A 164 7.64 11.02 -21.70
CA SER A 164 7.82 11.42 -23.10
C SER A 164 7.55 12.91 -23.28
N ASN A 165 6.49 13.43 -22.66
CA ASN A 165 6.16 14.86 -22.69
C ASN A 165 7.18 15.74 -21.96
N LEU A 166 7.79 15.24 -20.88
CA LEU A 166 8.88 15.95 -20.18
C LEU A 166 10.17 16.06 -20.99
N ASN A 167 10.49 15.06 -21.82
CA ASN A 167 11.72 15.05 -22.64
C ASN A 167 11.61 15.91 -23.91
N VAL A 168 10.41 16.41 -24.23
CA VAL A 168 10.14 17.27 -25.40
C VAL A 168 10.17 18.77 -25.01
N GLN A 169 10.28 19.10 -23.72
CA GLN A 169 10.45 20.47 -23.18
C GLN A 169 11.92 20.78 -22.89
#